data_AF-A0A1Q3BQH4-F1
#
_entry.id   AF-A0A1Q3BQH4-F1
#
_cell.length_a   1.000
_cell.length_b   1.000
_cell.length_c   1.000
_cell.angle_alpha   90.00
_cell.angle_beta   90.00
_cell.angle_gamma   90.00
#
_symmetry.space_group_name_H-M   'P 1'
#
loop_
_entity.id
_entity.type
_entity.pdbx_description
1 polymer ?
#
loop_
_entity_poly.entity_id
_entity_poly.type
_entity_poly.pdbx_seq_one_letter_code
_entity_poly.pdbx_strand_id
1 'polypeptide(L)'
;MAYEGTAVVVTPPLPPGVVPFPRSNWTLFTELPTFDLRNGDLSDVTSVVIKAPIATPYHWTPIQGLAPVDAVKAMDEYIISHMAQMTRNPPSGLSPAQVRKAAICLGVARAVTTTFYRISDGDLIPGERATPVLIAGKDETGNVKYTPIPGLNPELINMLNAPLELTDTEKSVVCTLVKCAYGIIPMQGYSLMMSGHHYLSQADTQSRKVYAVVEKAYWKATEVKDWFSSDAGLIQDILWHKACHPVSVSFKINAAMDASIAAKLEAAGAGACASRLPAVEPELRSANSYVKLLATVNPLFQMFGGGVDFTRLNELIEIVKFYPPGVVNPAQMENMPEALVGTVNNRATAIQALSTMLKRNQDKVALCYGFYCALSDSSTTMGTAGAQDTLKTSFSLAKLKTQNFPSYMTGNQLFGDYQAARNAMRARGD
;
A
#
# COMPACT_ATOMS: atom_id res chain seq x y z
N MET A 1 -36.25 13.56 -43.40
CA MET A 1 -35.49 14.58 -44.17
C MET A 1 -35.08 15.67 -43.20
N ALA A 2 -33.82 16.08 -43.31
CA ALA A 2 -33.09 17.02 -42.48
C ALA A 2 -33.70 18.45 -42.50
N TYR A 3 -33.80 19.08 -41.32
CA TYR A 3 -33.06 20.27 -40.85
C TYR A 3 -33.56 21.64 -41.34
N GLU A 4 -34.08 22.44 -40.40
CA GLU A 4 -34.06 23.91 -40.40
C GLU A 4 -33.79 24.42 -38.98
N GLY A 5 -33.02 25.51 -38.84
CA GLY A 5 -33.10 26.42 -37.70
C GLY A 5 -31.81 26.63 -36.88
N THR A 6 -30.84 27.36 -37.43
CA THR A 6 -29.74 27.97 -36.68
C THR A 6 -30.25 29.17 -35.88
N ALA A 7 -30.20 29.11 -34.55
CA ALA A 7 -30.46 30.26 -33.67
C ALA A 7 -29.14 31.00 -33.38
N VAL A 8 -29.08 32.29 -33.74
CA VAL A 8 -28.02 33.22 -33.34
C VAL A 8 -28.42 33.86 -32.03
N VAL A 9 -27.71 33.55 -30.94
CA VAL A 9 -27.86 34.25 -29.66
C VAL A 9 -26.86 35.40 -29.61
N VAL A 10 -27.36 36.62 -29.75
CA VAL A 10 -26.60 37.86 -29.52
C VAL A 10 -26.52 38.11 -28.02
N THR A 11 -25.31 38.19 -27.47
CA THR A 11 -25.07 38.59 -26.07
C THR A 11 -25.00 40.12 -25.95
N PRO A 12 -25.62 40.73 -24.93
CA PRO A 12 -25.55 42.18 -24.72
C PRO A 12 -24.17 42.61 -24.17
N PRO A 13 -23.71 43.84 -24.48
CA PRO A 13 -22.44 44.35 -23.98
C PRO A 13 -22.51 44.65 -22.47
N LEU A 14 -21.41 44.38 -21.77
CA LEU A 14 -21.23 44.66 -20.34
C LEU A 14 -21.09 46.18 -20.08
N PRO A 15 -21.54 46.66 -18.90
CA PRO A 15 -21.50 48.07 -18.55
C PRO A 15 -20.05 48.61 -18.39
N PRO A 16 -19.83 49.90 -18.68
CA PRO A 16 -18.52 50.53 -18.61
C PRO A 16 -18.01 50.59 -17.16
N GLY A 17 -16.83 50.01 -16.90
CA GLY A 17 -16.17 50.02 -15.60
C GLY A 17 -15.68 48.66 -15.07
N VAL A 18 -16.00 47.55 -15.74
CA VAL A 18 -15.44 46.24 -15.41
C VAL A 18 -14.08 46.07 -16.09
N VAL A 19 -12.99 46.16 -15.32
CA VAL A 19 -11.65 45.79 -15.80
C VAL A 19 -11.60 44.26 -15.91
N PRO A 20 -11.39 43.68 -17.11
CA PRO A 20 -11.19 42.24 -17.23
C PRO A 20 -9.84 41.89 -16.61
N PHE A 21 -9.82 40.93 -15.69
CA PHE A 21 -8.57 40.27 -15.32
C PHE A 21 -7.92 39.67 -16.57
N PRO A 22 -6.61 39.88 -16.81
CA PRO A 22 -5.95 39.31 -17.98
C PRO A 22 -5.94 37.79 -17.85
N ARG A 23 -6.66 37.11 -18.74
CA ARG A 23 -6.37 35.71 -19.09
C ARG A 23 -5.06 35.70 -19.85
N SER A 24 -3.94 35.74 -19.12
CA SER A 24 -2.63 35.53 -19.71
C SER A 24 -2.49 34.08 -20.15
N ASN A 25 -2.40 33.92 -21.47
CA ASN A 25 -1.75 32.87 -22.22
C ASN A 25 -0.92 31.86 -21.41
N TRP A 26 -1.40 30.63 -21.34
CA TRP A 26 -0.57 29.44 -21.16
C TRP A 26 -0.61 28.63 -22.46
N THR A 27 0.09 29.11 -23.48
CA THR A 27 0.59 28.25 -24.56
C THR A 27 1.89 27.63 -24.07
N LEU A 28 1.85 26.37 -23.67
CA LEU A 28 3.04 25.52 -23.61
C LEU A 28 2.65 24.05 -23.67
N PHE A 29 2.12 23.62 -24.81
CA PHE A 29 2.30 22.26 -25.30
C PHE A 29 2.51 22.34 -26.81
N THR A 30 3.75 22.09 -27.23
CA THR A 30 4.07 21.68 -28.59
C THR A 30 3.27 20.41 -28.88
N GLU A 31 2.39 20.45 -29.88
CA GLU A 31 1.76 19.26 -30.43
C GLU A 31 2.86 18.34 -30.98
N LEU A 32 3.18 17.29 -30.23
CA LEU A 32 3.84 16.12 -30.80
C LEU A 32 2.80 15.36 -31.64
N PRO A 33 3.20 14.78 -32.78
CA PRO A 33 2.28 14.11 -33.67
C PRO A 33 1.52 13.01 -32.93
N THR A 34 0.20 13.14 -32.91
CA THR A 34 -0.75 12.16 -32.41
C THR A 34 -0.58 10.84 -33.17
N PHE A 35 -0.31 9.77 -32.44
CA PHE A 35 -0.42 8.40 -32.93
C PHE A 35 -1.85 8.15 -33.43
N ASP A 36 -2.00 7.79 -34.71
CA ASP A 36 -3.30 7.51 -35.34
C ASP A 36 -3.71 6.05 -35.10
N LEU A 37 -4.61 5.81 -34.15
CA LEU A 37 -5.19 4.49 -33.81
C LEU A 37 -6.38 4.12 -34.72
N ARG A 38 -6.30 4.39 -36.03
CA ARG A 38 -7.44 4.23 -36.93
C ARG A 38 -7.86 2.80 -37.30
N ASN A 39 -7.30 1.76 -36.68
CA ASN A 39 -7.67 0.36 -36.97
C ASN A 39 -7.95 -0.52 -35.73
N GLY A 40 -8.29 0.05 -34.57
CA GLY A 40 -8.71 -0.76 -33.41
C GLY A 40 -9.44 0.04 -32.33
N ASP A 41 -10.57 -0.47 -31.88
CA ASP A 41 -11.33 0.03 -30.74
C ASP A 41 -10.50 -0.05 -29.44
N LEU A 42 -10.60 0.96 -28.57
CA LEU A 42 -9.99 1.00 -27.24
C LEU A 42 -10.54 -0.09 -26.29
N SER A 43 -11.64 -0.75 -26.64
CA SER A 43 -12.17 -1.90 -25.91
C SER A 43 -11.21 -3.11 -25.89
N ASP A 44 -10.27 -3.19 -26.84
CA ASP A 44 -9.29 -4.26 -26.95
C ASP A 44 -7.89 -3.89 -26.44
N VAL A 45 -7.67 -2.65 -25.98
CA VAL A 45 -6.42 -2.28 -25.32
C VAL A 45 -6.44 -2.82 -23.89
N THR A 46 -6.19 -4.12 -23.78
CA THR A 46 -5.61 -4.67 -22.56
C THR A 46 -4.34 -3.90 -22.31
N SER A 47 -4.33 -3.07 -21.27
CA SER A 47 -3.13 -2.44 -20.76
C SER A 47 -2.07 -3.52 -20.53
N VAL A 48 -1.20 -3.75 -21.51
CA VAL A 48 -0.03 -4.61 -21.37
C VAL A 48 0.95 -3.81 -20.55
N VAL A 49 0.72 -3.73 -19.24
CA VAL A 49 1.80 -3.45 -18.30
C VAL A 49 2.76 -4.61 -18.45
N ILE A 50 3.76 -4.45 -19.32
CA ILE A 50 4.92 -5.34 -19.36
C ILE A 50 5.65 -5.10 -18.04
N LYS A 51 5.17 -5.73 -16.97
CA LYS A 51 5.89 -5.81 -15.71
C LYS A 51 7.16 -6.60 -16.06
N ALA A 52 8.32 -5.95 -15.98
CA ALA A 52 9.58 -6.65 -16.16
C ALA A 52 9.61 -7.82 -15.15
N PRO A 53 9.63 -9.08 -15.62
CA PRO A 53 9.63 -10.22 -14.72
C PRO A 53 10.90 -10.18 -13.87
N ILE A 54 10.82 -10.70 -12.65
CA ILE A 54 12.04 -10.86 -11.84
C ILE A 54 13.02 -11.82 -12.53
N ALA A 55 14.31 -11.53 -12.44
CA ALA A 55 15.33 -12.38 -13.06
C ALA A 55 15.29 -13.82 -12.51
N THR A 56 15.58 -14.80 -13.37
CA THR A 56 15.58 -16.25 -13.10
C THR A 56 16.29 -16.70 -11.81
N PRO A 57 17.41 -16.09 -11.38
CA PRO A 57 18.06 -16.47 -10.12
C PRO A 57 17.15 -16.30 -8.89
N TYR A 58 16.14 -15.43 -9.00
CA TYR A 58 15.20 -15.10 -7.94
C TYR A 58 13.81 -15.69 -8.17
N HIS A 59 13.62 -16.53 -9.18
CA HIS A 59 12.39 -17.31 -9.31
C HIS A 59 12.20 -18.19 -8.08
N TRP A 60 10.96 -18.63 -7.84
CA TRP A 60 10.63 -19.38 -6.63
C TRP A 60 9.65 -20.52 -6.88
N THR A 61 9.83 -21.62 -6.19
CA THR A 61 8.81 -22.63 -5.92
C THR A 61 9.04 -23.14 -4.49
N PRO A 62 7.99 -23.38 -3.68
CA PRO A 62 8.14 -24.10 -2.41
C PRO A 62 8.73 -25.50 -2.65
N ILE A 63 9.32 -26.10 -1.62
CA ILE A 63 9.86 -27.47 -1.74
C ILE A 63 8.70 -28.43 -2.05
N GLN A 64 8.79 -29.10 -3.19
CA GLN A 64 7.73 -30.00 -3.66
C GLN A 64 7.52 -31.15 -2.66
N GLY A 65 6.28 -31.49 -2.36
CA GLY A 65 5.94 -32.56 -1.41
C GLY A 65 6.03 -32.16 0.08
N LEU A 66 6.55 -30.97 0.40
CA LEU A 66 6.57 -30.44 1.76
C LEU A 66 5.26 -29.71 2.06
N ALA A 67 4.62 -30.03 3.18
CA ALA A 67 3.47 -29.27 3.63
C ALA A 67 3.89 -27.83 4.00
N PRO A 68 3.13 -26.77 3.61
CA PRO A 68 3.54 -25.39 3.87
C PRO A 68 3.85 -25.11 5.35
N VAL A 69 3.07 -25.70 6.26
CA VAL A 69 3.22 -25.54 7.72
C VAL A 69 4.55 -26.07 8.27
N ASP A 70 5.25 -26.92 7.52
CA ASP A 70 6.53 -27.50 7.91
C ASP A 70 7.73 -26.78 7.26
N ALA A 71 7.51 -25.75 6.42
CA ALA A 71 8.58 -25.11 5.66
C ALA A 71 9.67 -24.46 6.55
N VAL A 72 9.32 -23.89 7.71
CA VAL A 72 10.30 -23.34 8.67
C VAL A 72 11.16 -24.43 9.29
N LYS A 73 10.65 -25.67 9.42
CA LYS A 73 11.45 -26.80 9.90
C LYS A 73 12.47 -27.26 8.85
N ALA A 74 12.22 -26.94 7.58
CA ALA A 74 13.07 -27.25 6.43
C ALA A 74 13.92 -26.04 5.98
N MET A 75 14.26 -25.14 6.90
CA MET A 75 14.87 -23.86 6.55
C MET A 75 16.22 -24.02 5.87
N ASP A 76 17.00 -25.02 6.29
CA ASP A 76 18.31 -25.33 5.70
C ASP A 76 18.15 -25.75 4.24
N GLU A 77 17.15 -26.58 3.93
CA GLU A 77 16.83 -27.01 2.58
C GLU A 77 16.36 -25.84 1.69
N TYR A 78 15.64 -24.88 2.25
CA TYR A 78 15.29 -23.64 1.53
C TYR A 78 16.54 -22.82 1.19
N ILE A 79 17.50 -22.71 2.12
CA ILE A 79 18.76 -21.99 1.89
C ILE A 79 19.59 -22.72 0.82
N ILE A 80 19.80 -24.04 0.97
CA ILE A 80 20.56 -24.86 0.03
C ILE A 80 19.91 -24.84 -1.37
N SER A 81 18.58 -24.95 -1.44
CA SER A 81 17.83 -24.85 -2.70
C SER A 81 18.11 -23.54 -3.43
N HIS A 82 18.22 -22.43 -2.71
CA HIS A 82 18.56 -21.14 -3.31
C HIS A 82 20.04 -20.97 -3.65
N MET A 83 20.94 -21.56 -2.88
CA MET A 83 22.34 -21.67 -3.28
C MET A 83 22.47 -22.42 -4.62
N ALA A 84 21.77 -23.55 -4.76
CA ALA A 84 21.74 -24.35 -5.99
C ALA A 84 21.10 -23.57 -7.16
N GLN A 85 19.97 -22.90 -6.94
CA GLN A 85 19.29 -22.11 -7.97
C GLN A 85 20.15 -20.93 -8.47
N MET A 86 20.84 -20.24 -7.56
CA MET A 86 21.75 -19.15 -7.91
C MET A 86 23.06 -19.64 -8.54
N THR A 87 23.48 -20.86 -8.25
CA THR A 87 24.63 -21.48 -8.94
C THR A 87 24.23 -21.89 -10.36
N ARG A 88 23.05 -22.47 -10.53
CA ARG A 88 22.48 -22.82 -11.85
C ARG A 88 22.23 -21.58 -12.71
N ASN A 89 21.81 -20.49 -12.09
CA ASN A 89 21.53 -19.22 -12.75
C ASN A 89 22.27 -18.09 -11.99
N PRO A 90 23.56 -17.86 -12.29
CA PRO A 90 24.36 -16.85 -11.59
C PRO A 90 23.78 -15.44 -11.73
N PRO A 91 23.49 -14.74 -10.62
CA PRO A 91 23.14 -13.32 -10.68
C PRO A 91 24.36 -12.50 -11.12
N SER A 92 24.17 -11.64 -12.12
CA SER A 92 25.25 -10.83 -12.69
C SER A 92 25.87 -9.90 -11.64
N GLY A 93 27.21 -9.87 -11.60
CA GLY A 93 27.98 -8.93 -10.78
C GLY A 93 28.04 -9.24 -9.28
N LEU A 94 27.50 -10.38 -8.81
CA LEU A 94 27.61 -10.79 -7.41
C LEU A 94 28.81 -11.71 -7.19
N SER A 95 29.59 -11.44 -6.15
CA SER A 95 30.64 -12.33 -5.67
C SER A 95 30.05 -13.60 -5.02
N PRO A 96 30.82 -14.70 -4.88
CA PRO A 96 30.35 -15.91 -4.19
C PRO A 96 29.84 -15.64 -2.76
N ALA A 97 30.50 -14.73 -2.03
CA ALA A 97 30.06 -14.33 -0.69
C ALA A 97 28.69 -13.64 -0.74
N GLN A 98 28.47 -12.74 -1.70
CA GLN A 98 27.19 -12.06 -1.89
C GLN A 98 26.08 -13.02 -2.33
N VAL A 99 26.39 -14.00 -3.19
CA VAL A 99 25.46 -15.07 -3.56
C VAL A 99 25.03 -15.87 -2.34
N ARG A 100 25.98 -16.24 -1.47
CA ARG A 100 25.67 -16.93 -0.21
C ARG A 100 24.76 -16.10 0.70
N LYS A 101 25.06 -14.82 0.90
CA LYS A 101 24.20 -13.92 1.69
C LYS A 101 22.79 -13.83 1.11
N ALA A 102 22.68 -13.69 -0.21
CA ALA A 102 21.41 -13.63 -0.91
C ALA A 102 20.62 -14.92 -0.74
N ALA A 103 21.25 -16.08 -0.90
CA ALA A 103 20.61 -17.39 -0.71
C ALA A 103 20.11 -17.59 0.73
N ILE A 104 20.88 -17.20 1.75
CA ILE A 104 20.44 -17.21 3.16
C ILE A 104 19.20 -16.33 3.33
N CYS A 105 19.25 -15.08 2.84
CA CYS A 105 18.13 -14.15 2.95
C CYS A 105 16.87 -14.67 2.26
N LEU A 106 16.98 -15.17 1.04
CA LEU A 106 15.86 -15.74 0.28
C LEU A 106 15.32 -16.99 0.97
N GLY A 107 16.20 -17.89 1.41
CA GLY A 107 15.82 -19.19 1.97
C GLY A 107 15.03 -19.02 3.26
N VAL A 108 15.55 -18.21 4.20
CA VAL A 108 14.85 -17.89 5.45
C VAL A 108 13.52 -17.18 5.17
N ALA A 109 13.53 -16.15 4.31
CA ALA A 109 12.32 -15.39 4.00
C ALA A 109 11.22 -16.28 3.40
N ARG A 110 11.57 -17.15 2.45
CA ARG A 110 10.62 -18.03 1.77
C ARG A 110 10.14 -19.17 2.67
N ALA A 111 11.01 -19.77 3.49
CA ALA A 111 10.59 -20.79 4.46
C ALA A 111 9.56 -20.22 5.47
N VAL A 112 9.85 -19.04 6.04
CA VAL A 112 8.99 -18.37 7.01
C VAL A 112 7.67 -17.93 6.40
N THR A 113 7.71 -17.27 5.25
CA THR A 113 6.49 -16.82 4.58
C THR A 113 5.64 -17.99 4.10
N THR A 114 6.22 -19.08 3.59
CA THR A 114 5.49 -20.31 3.29
C THR A 114 4.77 -20.87 4.50
N THR A 115 5.44 -20.95 5.65
CA THR A 115 4.81 -21.47 6.88
C THR A 115 3.71 -20.56 7.40
N PHE A 116 4.01 -19.27 7.49
CA PHE A 116 3.14 -18.31 8.15
C PHE A 116 1.90 -17.97 7.31
N TYR A 117 2.06 -17.87 5.99
CA TYR A 117 1.00 -17.52 5.06
C TYR A 117 0.44 -18.72 4.29
N ARG A 118 0.96 -19.93 4.53
CA ARG A 118 0.57 -21.17 3.83
C ARG A 118 0.70 -21.07 2.30
N ILE A 119 1.79 -20.42 1.85
CA ILE A 119 2.03 -20.20 0.42
C ILE A 119 2.15 -21.55 -0.30
N SER A 120 1.43 -21.66 -1.40
CA SER A 120 1.44 -22.78 -2.33
C SER A 120 1.88 -22.32 -3.73
N ASP A 121 2.13 -23.26 -4.64
CA ASP A 121 2.44 -22.92 -6.03
C ASP A 121 1.34 -22.08 -6.71
N GLY A 122 0.08 -22.25 -6.29
CA GLY A 122 -1.06 -21.48 -6.80
C GLY A 122 -0.98 -19.98 -6.48
N ASP A 123 -0.26 -19.61 -5.41
CA ASP A 123 -0.09 -18.22 -4.99
C ASP A 123 1.03 -17.49 -5.76
N LEU A 124 1.83 -18.24 -6.54
CA LEU A 124 2.96 -17.72 -7.29
C LEU A 124 2.59 -17.37 -8.73
N ILE A 125 3.15 -16.27 -9.22
CA ILE A 125 3.07 -15.80 -10.60
C ILE A 125 3.68 -16.86 -11.53
N PRO A 126 2.94 -17.44 -12.49
CA PRO A 126 3.42 -18.57 -13.30
C PRO A 126 4.77 -18.36 -13.98
N GLY A 127 5.04 -17.15 -14.52
CA GLY A 127 6.30 -16.81 -15.20
C GLY A 127 7.49 -16.52 -14.27
N GLU A 128 7.28 -16.54 -12.95
CA GLU A 128 8.33 -16.30 -11.94
C GLU A 128 8.54 -17.54 -11.06
N ARG A 129 8.02 -18.69 -11.50
CA ARG A 129 8.21 -19.97 -10.83
C ARG A 129 9.56 -20.57 -11.21
N ALA A 130 10.31 -21.02 -10.20
CA ALA A 130 11.54 -21.76 -10.44
C ALA A 130 11.23 -23.21 -10.79
N THR A 131 12.12 -23.85 -11.54
CA THR A 131 12.13 -25.32 -11.61
C THR A 131 12.53 -25.86 -10.22
N PRO A 132 11.76 -26.78 -9.62
CA PRO A 132 12.14 -27.40 -8.35
C PRO A 132 13.54 -28.04 -8.44
N VAL A 133 14.28 -28.03 -7.34
CA VAL A 133 15.59 -28.71 -7.23
C VAL A 133 15.58 -29.82 -6.19
N LEU A 134 14.63 -29.77 -5.25
CA LEU A 134 14.43 -30.75 -4.18
C LEU A 134 12.98 -31.21 -4.12
N ILE A 135 12.77 -32.46 -3.73
CA ILE A 135 11.48 -33.04 -3.34
C ILE A 135 11.59 -33.50 -1.89
N ALA A 136 10.60 -33.18 -1.08
CA ALA A 136 10.40 -33.77 0.24
C ALA A 136 9.55 -35.04 0.12
N GLY A 137 10.05 -36.13 0.69
CA GLY A 137 9.35 -37.39 0.84
C GLY A 137 9.50 -37.95 2.25
N LYS A 138 9.10 -39.22 2.43
CA LYS A 138 9.38 -39.96 3.66
C LYS A 138 10.43 -41.04 3.38
N ASP A 139 11.35 -41.24 4.31
CA ASP A 139 12.24 -42.39 4.29
C ASP A 139 11.53 -43.66 4.81
N GLU A 140 12.25 -44.78 4.83
CA GLU A 140 11.76 -46.08 5.29
C GLU A 140 11.32 -46.07 6.77
N THR A 141 11.79 -45.10 7.55
CA THR A 141 11.44 -44.90 8.96
C THR A 141 10.33 -43.87 9.17
N GLY A 142 9.80 -43.29 8.08
CA GLY A 142 8.75 -42.28 8.11
C GLY A 142 9.23 -40.84 8.36
N ASN A 143 10.55 -40.61 8.48
CA ASN A 143 11.13 -39.28 8.65
C ASN A 143 11.14 -38.53 7.32
N VAL A 144 11.05 -37.20 7.38
CA VAL A 144 11.13 -36.37 6.18
C VAL A 144 12.52 -36.46 5.59
N LYS A 145 12.59 -36.81 4.30
CA LYS A 145 13.83 -36.88 3.53
C LYS A 145 13.73 -35.98 2.31
N TYR A 146 14.76 -35.20 2.07
CA TYR A 146 14.86 -34.33 0.91
C TYR A 146 15.76 -34.97 -0.14
N THR A 147 15.27 -35.10 -1.37
CA THR A 147 16.01 -35.70 -2.47
C THR A 147 16.13 -34.73 -3.64
N PRO A 148 17.32 -34.58 -4.24
CA PRO A 148 17.47 -33.85 -5.49
C PRO A 148 16.56 -34.44 -6.58
N ILE A 149 15.99 -33.58 -7.43
CA ILE A 149 15.18 -34.06 -8.56
C ILE A 149 16.04 -34.80 -9.59
N PRO A 150 15.48 -35.77 -10.33
CA PRO A 150 16.20 -36.43 -11.43
C PRO A 150 16.67 -35.44 -12.51
N GLY A 151 17.85 -35.71 -13.09
CA GLY A 151 18.36 -34.94 -14.23
C GLY A 151 19.11 -33.65 -13.88
N LEU A 152 19.36 -33.37 -12.60
CA LEU A 152 20.30 -32.32 -12.20
C LEU A 152 21.73 -32.71 -12.53
N ASN A 153 22.58 -31.72 -12.80
CA ASN A 153 24.00 -31.98 -13.00
C ASN A 153 24.66 -32.45 -11.68
N PRO A 154 25.80 -33.17 -11.74
CA PRO A 154 26.45 -33.72 -10.54
C PRO A 154 26.88 -32.64 -9.53
N GLU A 155 27.28 -31.46 -9.99
CA GLU A 155 27.69 -30.35 -9.12
C GLU A 155 26.55 -29.86 -8.21
N LEU A 156 25.36 -29.66 -8.79
CA LEU A 156 24.17 -29.27 -8.03
C LEU A 156 23.71 -30.40 -7.11
N ILE A 157 23.79 -31.66 -7.55
CA ILE A 157 23.46 -32.81 -6.69
C ILE A 157 24.38 -32.84 -5.46
N ASN A 158 25.68 -32.64 -5.65
CA ASN A 158 26.64 -32.60 -4.54
C ASN A 158 26.36 -31.45 -3.59
N MET A 159 26.01 -30.26 -4.11
CA MET A 159 25.63 -29.11 -3.29
C MET A 159 24.35 -29.37 -2.49
N LEU A 160 23.33 -29.97 -3.11
CA LEU A 160 22.04 -30.25 -2.47
C LEU A 160 22.13 -31.33 -1.39
N ASN A 161 23.09 -32.26 -1.51
CA ASN A 161 23.32 -33.31 -0.53
C ASN A 161 24.31 -32.92 0.57
N ALA A 162 25.01 -31.78 0.44
CA ALA A 162 25.96 -31.32 1.44
C ALA A 162 25.23 -30.71 2.65
N PRO A 163 25.70 -30.95 3.89
CA PRO A 163 25.19 -30.26 5.07
C PRO A 163 25.33 -28.73 4.93
N LEU A 164 24.34 -27.98 5.41
CA LEU A 164 24.43 -26.52 5.46
C LEU A 164 25.32 -26.09 6.63
N GLU A 165 26.58 -25.78 6.32
CA GLU A 165 27.52 -25.24 7.31
C GLU A 165 27.31 -23.71 7.44
N LEU A 166 26.58 -23.27 8.48
CA LEU A 166 26.44 -21.85 8.84
C LEU A 166 27.50 -21.43 9.86
N THR A 167 28.12 -20.28 9.65
CA THR A 167 28.93 -19.61 10.67
C THR A 167 28.06 -19.14 11.84
N ASP A 168 28.65 -18.90 13.01
CA ASP A 168 27.89 -18.41 14.17
C ASP A 168 27.22 -17.06 13.91
N THR A 169 27.89 -16.17 13.17
CA THR A 169 27.29 -14.92 12.70
C THR A 169 26.09 -15.17 11.79
N GLU A 170 26.17 -16.12 10.85
CA GLU A 170 25.04 -16.46 9.98
C GLU A 170 23.87 -17.06 10.76
N LYS A 171 24.12 -17.86 11.80
CA LYS A 171 23.06 -18.35 12.69
C LYS A 171 22.34 -17.19 13.40
N SER A 172 23.08 -16.22 13.95
CA SER A 172 22.51 -14.98 14.52
C SER A 172 21.69 -14.18 13.50
N VAL A 173 22.18 -14.11 12.25
CA VAL A 173 21.48 -13.46 11.14
C VAL A 173 20.19 -14.20 10.78
N VAL A 174 20.20 -15.53 10.68
CA VAL A 174 19.01 -16.36 10.41
C VAL A 174 17.92 -16.09 11.46
N CYS A 175 18.27 -16.09 12.75
CA CYS A 175 17.31 -15.77 13.82
C CYS A 175 16.68 -14.38 13.67
N THR A 176 17.46 -13.39 13.20
CA THR A 176 16.98 -12.02 12.95
C THR A 176 16.10 -11.96 11.71
N LEU A 177 16.49 -12.66 10.65
CA LEU A 177 15.75 -12.73 9.39
C LEU A 177 14.37 -13.37 9.57
N VAL A 178 14.23 -14.38 10.44
CA VAL A 178 12.92 -14.99 10.74
C VAL A 178 11.91 -13.94 11.19
N LYS A 179 12.31 -13.03 12.08
CA LYS A 179 11.43 -11.94 12.58
C LYS A 179 11.08 -10.94 11.48
N CYS A 180 12.04 -10.63 10.61
CA CYS A 180 11.83 -9.75 9.46
C CYS A 180 10.88 -10.38 8.43
N ALA A 181 11.01 -11.68 8.20
CA ALA A 181 10.31 -12.42 7.16
C ALA A 181 8.79 -12.47 7.38
N TYR A 182 8.33 -12.49 8.63
CA TYR A 182 6.91 -12.32 8.94
C TYR A 182 6.34 -11.05 8.32
N GLY A 183 7.11 -9.95 8.23
CA GLY A 183 6.61 -8.70 7.68
C GLY A 183 6.55 -8.61 6.16
N ILE A 184 7.28 -9.45 5.41
CA ILE A 184 7.58 -9.17 4.00
C ILE A 184 6.31 -9.04 3.16
N ILE A 185 5.45 -10.06 3.17
CA ILE A 185 4.22 -10.11 2.36
C ILE A 185 3.29 -8.91 2.63
N PRO A 186 2.84 -8.67 3.88
CA PRO A 186 1.90 -7.59 4.15
C PRO A 186 2.54 -6.21 3.99
N MET A 187 3.85 -6.04 4.25
CA MET A 187 4.51 -4.75 4.01
C MET A 187 4.68 -4.47 2.51
N GLN A 188 4.93 -5.50 1.69
CA GLN A 188 4.86 -5.40 0.23
C GLN A 188 3.46 -5.03 -0.26
N GLY A 189 2.42 -5.63 0.32
CA GLY A 189 1.02 -5.27 0.05
C GLY A 189 0.69 -3.83 0.44
N TYR A 190 1.10 -3.41 1.63
CA TYR A 190 0.99 -2.03 2.09
C TYR A 190 1.69 -1.07 1.10
N SER A 191 2.91 -1.38 0.68
CA SER A 191 3.65 -0.57 -0.28
C SER A 191 2.95 -0.48 -1.63
N LEU A 192 2.41 -1.60 -2.14
CA LEU A 192 1.62 -1.62 -3.38
C LEU A 192 0.41 -0.69 -3.29
N MET A 193 -0.32 -0.69 -2.17
CA MET A 193 -1.48 0.18 -1.97
C MET A 193 -1.09 1.66 -1.87
N MET A 194 0.08 1.98 -1.32
CA MET A 194 0.49 3.37 -1.05
C MET A 194 1.22 4.02 -2.22
N SER A 195 1.96 3.24 -3.02
CA SER A 195 2.83 3.76 -4.07
C SER A 195 2.77 3.00 -5.39
N GLY A 196 1.92 1.97 -5.53
CA GLY A 196 1.85 1.15 -6.76
C GLY A 196 3.05 0.21 -6.96
N HIS A 197 3.98 0.18 -6.01
CA HIS A 197 5.20 -0.64 -6.07
C HIS A 197 5.33 -1.43 -4.78
N HIS A 198 5.64 -2.73 -4.85
CA HIS A 198 5.88 -3.53 -3.63
C HIS A 198 7.17 -3.15 -2.93
N TYR A 199 8.14 -2.51 -3.61
CA TYR A 199 9.36 -1.98 -3.01
C TYR A 199 9.99 -0.89 -3.88
N LEU A 200 10.41 0.22 -3.27
CA LEU A 200 11.32 1.22 -3.82
C LEU A 200 12.47 1.44 -2.82
N SER A 201 13.71 1.46 -3.31
CA SER A 201 14.91 1.61 -2.47
C SER A 201 15.15 3.04 -1.99
N GLN A 202 14.55 4.03 -2.65
CA GLN A 202 14.73 5.46 -2.39
C GLN A 202 14.20 5.85 -0.99
N ALA A 203 15.06 6.44 -0.15
CA ALA A 203 14.81 6.71 1.27
C ALA A 203 13.62 7.64 1.56
N ASP A 204 13.30 8.54 0.64
CA ASP A 204 12.22 9.51 0.75
C ASP A 204 10.83 8.93 0.43
N THR A 205 10.78 7.79 -0.26
CA THR A 205 9.53 7.11 -0.63
C THR A 205 8.79 6.52 0.56
N GLN A 206 7.46 6.49 0.49
CA GLN A 206 6.64 5.80 1.49
C GLN A 206 6.92 4.30 1.52
N SER A 207 7.27 3.73 0.37
CA SER A 207 7.71 2.34 0.25
C SER A 207 8.93 2.05 1.13
N ARG A 208 10.03 2.80 1.02
CA ARG A 208 11.24 2.53 1.82
C ARG A 208 11.02 2.72 3.33
N LYS A 209 10.20 3.70 3.70
CA LYS A 209 9.91 4.05 5.10
C LYS A 209 9.25 2.92 5.88
N VAL A 210 8.40 2.11 5.24
CA VAL A 210 7.77 0.99 5.95
C VAL A 210 8.81 -0.09 6.31
N TYR A 211 9.75 -0.38 5.42
CA TYR A 211 10.83 -1.35 5.69
C TYR A 211 11.86 -0.83 6.69
N ALA A 212 12.18 0.47 6.65
CA ALA A 212 13.15 1.07 7.58
C ALA A 212 12.76 0.89 9.06
N VAL A 213 11.45 0.88 9.35
CA VAL A 213 10.94 0.64 10.71
C VAL A 213 11.18 -0.80 11.14
N VAL A 214 11.01 -1.76 10.23
CA VAL A 214 11.28 -3.19 10.47
C VAL A 214 12.77 -3.42 10.70
N GLU A 215 13.62 -2.85 9.85
CA GLU A 215 15.08 -2.91 9.99
C GLU A 215 15.54 -2.35 11.34
N LYS A 216 15.05 -1.17 11.72
CA LYS A 216 15.39 -0.53 13.01
C LYS A 216 14.93 -1.36 14.21
N ALA A 217 13.86 -2.12 14.08
CA ALA A 217 13.37 -2.98 15.15
C ALA A 217 14.30 -4.18 15.39
N TYR A 218 14.81 -4.80 14.32
CA TYR A 218 15.45 -6.13 14.41
C TYR A 218 16.97 -6.13 14.18
N TRP A 219 17.57 -5.15 13.49
CA TRP A 219 18.99 -5.16 13.12
C TRP A 219 19.91 -4.49 14.16
N LYS A 220 19.66 -4.75 15.45
CA LYS A 220 20.33 -4.01 16.55
C LYS A 220 21.63 -4.63 17.05
N ALA A 221 21.78 -5.96 16.99
CA ALA A 221 22.98 -6.64 17.48
C ALA A 221 24.19 -6.32 16.57
N THR A 222 25.36 -6.03 17.16
CA THR A 222 26.53 -5.51 16.43
C THR A 222 26.96 -6.43 15.28
N GLU A 223 27.17 -7.72 15.55
CA GLU A 223 27.58 -8.71 14.54
C GLU A 223 26.57 -8.86 13.38
N VAL A 224 25.28 -8.83 13.70
CA VAL A 224 24.20 -8.89 12.71
C VAL A 224 24.16 -7.61 11.88
N LYS A 225 24.30 -6.46 12.54
CA LYS A 225 24.34 -5.14 11.91
C LYS A 225 25.53 -5.03 10.95
N ASP A 226 26.71 -5.52 11.32
CA ASP A 226 27.91 -5.46 10.46
C ASP A 226 27.76 -6.38 9.24
N TRP A 227 27.18 -7.57 9.44
CA TRP A 227 26.85 -8.49 8.36
C TRP A 227 25.88 -7.87 7.35
N PHE A 228 24.83 -7.16 7.84
CA PHE A 228 23.89 -6.43 6.98
C PHE A 228 24.53 -5.20 6.33
N SER A 229 25.35 -4.45 7.06
CA SER A 229 25.89 -3.16 6.60
C SER A 229 26.95 -3.33 5.50
N SER A 230 27.67 -4.46 5.49
CA SER A 230 28.67 -4.75 4.45
C SER A 230 28.09 -4.90 3.03
N ASP A 231 26.80 -5.25 2.90
CA ASP A 231 26.11 -5.38 1.61
C ASP A 231 24.67 -4.82 1.68
N ALA A 232 24.48 -3.68 2.36
CA ALA A 232 23.15 -3.20 2.74
C ALA A 232 22.17 -3.05 1.56
N GLY A 233 22.62 -2.45 0.45
CA GLY A 233 21.77 -2.26 -0.73
C GLY A 233 21.32 -3.58 -1.36
N LEU A 234 22.24 -4.55 -1.45
CA LEU A 234 21.95 -5.89 -1.94
C LEU A 234 20.95 -6.58 -1.00
N ILE A 235 21.22 -6.63 0.30
CA ILE A 235 20.40 -7.39 1.25
C ILE A 235 18.99 -6.78 1.35
N GLN A 236 18.87 -5.46 1.31
CA GLN A 236 17.57 -4.78 1.28
C GLN A 236 16.79 -5.10 0.01
N ASP A 237 17.42 -5.08 -1.17
CA ASP A 237 16.75 -5.53 -2.40
C ASP A 237 16.37 -7.01 -2.30
N ILE A 238 17.26 -7.89 -1.84
CA ILE A 238 16.94 -9.32 -1.69
C ILE A 238 15.74 -9.56 -0.78
N LEU A 239 15.73 -8.97 0.42
CA LEU A 239 14.68 -9.22 1.41
C LEU A 239 13.36 -8.54 1.06
N TRP A 240 13.40 -7.24 0.75
CA TRP A 240 12.19 -6.44 0.61
C TRP A 240 11.62 -6.46 -0.80
N HIS A 241 12.45 -6.77 -1.80
CA HIS A 241 12.02 -6.91 -3.18
C HIS A 241 11.96 -8.39 -3.60
N LYS A 242 13.11 -9.05 -3.70
CA LYS A 242 13.26 -10.32 -4.46
C LYS A 242 12.64 -11.53 -3.76
N ALA A 243 12.68 -11.59 -2.43
CA ALA A 243 12.25 -12.75 -1.64
C ALA A 243 10.83 -13.19 -1.98
N CYS A 244 9.89 -12.26 -1.96
CA CYS A 244 8.48 -12.55 -2.22
C CYS A 244 7.95 -11.90 -3.49
N HIS A 245 8.80 -11.35 -4.38
CA HIS A 245 8.33 -10.84 -5.68
C HIS A 245 7.44 -11.84 -6.43
N PRO A 246 7.78 -13.15 -6.50
CA PRO A 246 6.98 -14.15 -7.21
C PRO A 246 5.58 -14.39 -6.63
N VAL A 247 5.29 -13.96 -5.40
CA VAL A 247 3.92 -14.06 -4.85
C VAL A 247 3.02 -13.06 -5.54
N SER A 248 1.80 -13.50 -5.87
CA SER A 248 0.81 -12.68 -6.56
C SER A 248 0.52 -11.36 -5.84
N VAL A 249 0.26 -10.32 -6.63
CA VAL A 249 -0.03 -8.97 -6.13
C VAL A 249 -1.31 -8.96 -5.28
N SER A 250 -2.34 -9.68 -5.71
CA SER A 250 -3.61 -9.80 -5.00
C SER A 250 -3.41 -10.42 -3.61
N PHE A 251 -2.61 -11.49 -3.49
CA PHE A 251 -2.30 -12.11 -2.20
C PHE A 251 -1.66 -11.13 -1.23
N LYS A 252 -0.66 -10.36 -1.70
CA LYS A 252 0.03 -9.36 -0.87
C LYS A 252 -0.90 -8.27 -0.38
N ILE A 253 -1.73 -7.71 -1.27
CA ILE A 253 -2.69 -6.66 -0.91
C ILE A 253 -3.72 -7.20 0.08
N ASN A 254 -4.26 -8.40 -0.14
CA ASN A 254 -5.22 -9.03 0.77
C ASN A 254 -4.61 -9.24 2.16
N ALA A 255 -3.36 -9.74 2.23
CA ALA A 255 -2.65 -9.91 3.49
C ALA A 255 -2.40 -8.58 4.22
N ALA A 256 -2.19 -7.48 3.49
CA ALA A 256 -2.03 -6.15 4.10
C ALA A 256 -3.35 -5.60 4.66
N MET A 257 -4.49 -5.94 4.07
CA MET A 257 -5.80 -5.43 4.49
C MET A 257 -6.50 -6.29 5.54
N ASP A 258 -6.05 -7.52 5.75
CA ASP A 258 -6.64 -8.45 6.71
C ASP A 258 -6.22 -8.12 8.16
N ALA A 259 -7.20 -7.75 8.98
CA ALA A 259 -6.99 -7.49 10.41
C ALA A 259 -6.48 -8.73 11.17
N SER A 260 -6.80 -9.94 10.71
CA SER A 260 -6.29 -11.18 11.29
C SER A 260 -4.78 -11.33 11.11
N ILE A 261 -4.22 -10.80 10.03
CA ILE A 261 -2.77 -10.78 9.80
C ILE A 261 -2.08 -9.84 10.79
N ALA A 262 -2.68 -8.67 11.07
CA ALA A 262 -2.14 -7.76 12.09
C ALA A 262 -2.01 -8.45 13.45
N ALA A 263 -3.07 -9.14 13.91
CA ALA A 263 -3.06 -9.88 15.16
C ALA A 263 -2.04 -11.04 15.16
N LYS A 264 -1.93 -11.79 14.05
CA LYS A 264 -0.93 -12.87 13.92
C LYS A 264 0.50 -12.34 13.96
N LEU A 265 0.77 -11.19 13.33
CA LEU A 265 2.09 -10.55 13.37
C LEU A 265 2.45 -10.10 14.78
N GLU A 266 1.50 -9.51 15.50
CA GLU A 266 1.70 -9.12 16.89
C GLU A 266 2.05 -10.34 17.76
N ALA A 267 1.28 -11.42 17.64
CA ALA A 267 1.54 -12.69 18.34
C ALA A 267 2.90 -13.32 17.97
N ALA A 268 3.38 -13.11 16.74
CA ALA A 268 4.69 -13.58 16.29
C ALA A 268 5.86 -12.64 16.70
N GLY A 269 5.60 -11.57 17.47
CA GLY A 269 6.61 -10.59 17.86
C GLY A 269 7.00 -9.61 16.74
N ALA A 270 6.22 -9.57 15.66
CA ALA A 270 6.37 -8.68 14.50
C ALA A 270 5.59 -7.35 14.67
N GLY A 271 5.56 -6.78 15.89
CA GLY A 271 4.73 -5.61 16.23
C GLY A 271 4.99 -4.36 15.39
N ALA A 272 6.23 -4.16 14.93
CA ALA A 272 6.58 -3.08 14.01
C ALA A 272 5.79 -3.18 12.69
N CYS A 273 5.61 -4.39 12.17
CA CYS A 273 4.81 -4.66 10.98
C CYS A 273 3.30 -4.57 11.31
N ALA A 274 2.87 -5.16 12.42
CA ALA A 274 1.47 -5.18 12.84
C ALA A 274 0.88 -3.76 12.98
N SER A 275 1.65 -2.81 13.53
CA SER A 275 1.23 -1.41 13.72
C SER A 275 0.87 -0.65 12.44
N ARG A 276 1.22 -1.20 11.26
CA ARG A 276 0.92 -0.62 9.95
C ARG A 276 -0.33 -1.21 9.30
N LEU A 277 -0.90 -2.25 9.91
CA LEU A 277 -2.03 -3.02 9.40
C LEU A 277 -3.28 -2.84 10.28
N PRO A 278 -4.49 -3.06 9.74
CA PRO A 278 -4.77 -3.28 8.31
C PRO A 278 -4.48 -2.02 7.48
N ALA A 279 -3.92 -2.23 6.30
CA ALA A 279 -3.64 -1.17 5.35
C ALA A 279 -4.94 -0.60 4.79
N VAL A 280 -5.01 0.72 4.69
CA VAL A 280 -6.15 1.46 4.14
C VAL A 280 -5.60 2.55 3.23
N GLU A 281 -6.12 2.62 2.00
CA GLU A 281 -5.72 3.60 1.00
C GLU A 281 -5.77 5.03 1.56
N PRO A 282 -4.81 5.91 1.18
CA PRO A 282 -4.76 7.28 1.66
C PRO A 282 -6.08 8.06 1.45
N GLU A 283 -6.74 7.86 0.32
CA GLU A 283 -8.03 8.46 -0.03
C GLU A 283 -9.10 8.01 0.95
N LEU A 284 -9.25 6.69 1.15
CA LEU A 284 -10.26 6.14 2.05
C LEU A 284 -10.02 6.56 3.50
N ARG A 285 -8.75 6.61 3.95
CA ARG A 285 -8.37 7.14 5.26
C ARG A 285 -8.74 8.62 5.43
N SER A 286 -8.48 9.42 4.39
CA SER A 286 -8.80 10.84 4.39
C SER A 286 -10.31 11.07 4.38
N ALA A 287 -11.05 10.33 3.56
CA ALA A 287 -12.52 10.36 3.51
C ALA A 287 -13.14 10.01 4.87
N ASN A 288 -12.69 8.94 5.53
CA ASN A 288 -13.16 8.59 6.88
C ASN A 288 -12.86 9.69 7.90
N SER A 289 -11.70 10.35 7.81
CA SER A 289 -11.36 11.49 8.68
C SER A 289 -12.25 12.70 8.40
N TYR A 290 -12.55 12.96 7.12
CA TYR A 290 -13.43 14.04 6.70
C TYR A 290 -14.85 13.80 7.19
N VAL A 291 -15.43 12.62 6.97
CA VAL A 291 -16.78 12.27 7.46
C VAL A 291 -16.89 12.48 8.97
N LYS A 292 -15.92 11.99 9.75
CA LYS A 292 -15.93 12.19 11.22
C LYS A 292 -15.89 13.67 11.59
N LEU A 293 -15.03 14.46 10.95
CA LEU A 293 -14.95 15.91 11.18
C LEU A 293 -16.27 16.60 10.83
N LEU A 294 -16.80 16.36 9.63
CA LEU A 294 -18.02 17.00 9.14
C LEU A 294 -19.23 16.62 10.02
N ALA A 295 -19.35 15.35 10.41
CA ALA A 295 -20.37 14.91 11.37
C ALA A 295 -20.24 15.58 12.74
N THR A 296 -19.01 15.89 13.18
CA THR A 296 -18.76 16.56 14.47
C THR A 296 -19.19 18.03 14.44
N VAL A 297 -18.94 18.75 13.34
CA VAL A 297 -19.28 20.18 13.25
C VAL A 297 -20.70 20.45 12.73
N ASN A 298 -21.29 19.50 11.99
CA ASN A 298 -22.59 19.70 11.33
C ASN A 298 -23.72 20.13 12.29
N PRO A 299 -23.91 19.54 13.48
CA PRO A 299 -24.94 19.99 14.41
C PRO A 299 -24.79 21.46 14.80
N LEU A 300 -23.56 21.95 14.93
CA LEU A 300 -23.28 23.34 15.30
C LEU A 300 -23.63 24.32 14.18
N PHE A 301 -23.42 23.92 12.92
CA PHE A 301 -23.83 24.73 11.78
C PHE A 301 -25.35 24.73 11.59
N GLN A 302 -26.01 23.59 11.85
CA GLN A 302 -27.47 23.47 11.80
C GLN A 302 -28.19 24.37 12.82
N MET A 303 -27.60 24.59 14.00
CA MET A 303 -28.16 25.53 14.99
C MET A 303 -28.35 26.95 14.45
N PHE A 304 -27.58 27.35 13.43
CA PHE A 304 -27.63 28.69 12.82
C PHE A 304 -28.17 28.67 11.39
N GLY A 305 -28.96 27.64 11.04
CA GLY A 305 -29.59 27.51 9.72
C GLY A 305 -28.65 27.10 8.59
N GLY A 306 -27.40 26.74 8.91
CA GLY A 306 -26.44 26.16 7.97
C GLY A 306 -26.43 24.63 7.99
N GLY A 307 -25.38 24.03 7.44
CA GLY A 307 -25.18 22.58 7.50
C GLY A 307 -24.08 22.11 6.55
N VAL A 308 -23.69 20.85 6.72
CA VAL A 308 -22.76 20.15 5.83
C VAL A 308 -23.43 18.87 5.35
N ASP A 309 -23.62 18.75 4.04
CA ASP A 309 -24.00 17.50 3.42
C ASP A 309 -22.76 16.71 2.98
N PHE A 310 -22.60 15.52 3.55
CA PHE A 310 -21.53 14.57 3.24
C PHE A 310 -22.08 13.20 2.80
N THR A 311 -23.35 13.13 2.40
CA THR A 311 -24.02 11.92 1.90
C THR A 311 -23.26 11.30 0.74
N ARG A 312 -22.91 12.14 -0.25
CA ARG A 312 -22.15 11.70 -1.43
C ARG A 312 -20.77 11.13 -1.10
N LEU A 313 -20.13 11.64 -0.04
CA LEU A 313 -18.84 11.13 0.42
C LEU A 313 -19.00 9.74 1.06
N ASN A 314 -20.05 9.53 1.86
CA ASN A 314 -20.40 8.22 2.40
C ASN A 314 -20.71 7.20 1.30
N GLU A 315 -21.49 7.59 0.30
CA GLU A 315 -21.79 6.72 -0.85
C GLU A 315 -20.50 6.24 -1.55
N LEU A 316 -19.56 7.15 -1.82
CA LEU A 316 -18.27 6.79 -2.43
C LEU A 316 -17.42 5.89 -1.54
N ILE A 317 -17.47 6.08 -0.21
CA ILE A 317 -16.82 5.17 0.75
C ILE A 317 -17.42 3.77 0.64
N GLU A 318 -18.74 3.65 0.58
CA GLU A 318 -19.44 2.36 0.46
C GLU A 318 -19.16 1.69 -0.89
N ILE A 319 -19.09 2.46 -1.99
CA ILE A 319 -18.70 1.93 -3.31
C ILE A 319 -17.26 1.38 -3.27
N VAL A 320 -16.33 2.10 -2.64
CA VAL A 320 -14.96 1.59 -2.46
C VAL A 320 -14.96 0.30 -1.64
N LYS A 321 -15.78 0.20 -0.59
CA LYS A 321 -15.88 -1.05 0.21
C LYS A 321 -16.51 -2.19 -0.57
N PHE A 322 -17.48 -1.90 -1.44
CA PHE A 322 -18.13 -2.88 -2.31
C PHE A 322 -17.13 -3.53 -3.27
N TYR A 323 -16.17 -2.77 -3.80
CA TYR A 323 -15.11 -3.30 -4.67
C TYR A 323 -13.91 -3.79 -3.85
N PRO A 324 -13.80 -5.11 -3.56
CA PRO A 324 -12.70 -5.64 -2.79
C PRO A 324 -11.35 -5.42 -3.48
N PRO A 325 -10.27 -5.30 -2.69
CA PRO A 325 -8.92 -5.27 -3.22
C PRO A 325 -8.56 -6.55 -3.98
N GLY A 326 -7.70 -6.43 -4.99
CA GLY A 326 -7.08 -7.58 -5.66
C GLY A 326 -8.01 -8.44 -6.52
N VAL A 327 -9.30 -8.10 -6.64
CA VAL A 327 -10.25 -8.81 -7.51
C VAL A 327 -10.17 -8.26 -8.93
N VAL A 328 -9.85 -9.15 -9.86
CA VAL A 328 -9.89 -8.88 -11.30
C VAL A 328 -11.32 -9.12 -11.78
N ASN A 329 -11.93 -8.10 -12.39
CA ASN A 329 -13.32 -8.12 -12.88
C ASN A 329 -14.38 -8.37 -11.77
N PRO A 330 -14.49 -7.48 -10.78
CA PRO A 330 -15.53 -7.59 -9.77
C PRO A 330 -16.93 -7.44 -10.39
N ALA A 331 -17.94 -8.05 -9.75
CA ALA A 331 -19.32 -7.84 -10.12
C ALA A 331 -19.69 -6.35 -10.10
N GLN A 332 -20.62 -5.93 -10.96
CA GLN A 332 -21.13 -4.56 -10.92
C GLN A 332 -22.05 -4.36 -9.72
N MET A 333 -21.99 -3.18 -9.11
CA MET A 333 -22.90 -2.79 -8.05
C MET A 333 -24.27 -2.49 -8.64
N GLU A 334 -25.32 -3.20 -8.19
CA GLU A 334 -26.67 -3.08 -8.75
C GLU A 334 -27.26 -1.67 -8.59
N ASN A 335 -27.04 -1.04 -7.43
CA ASN A 335 -27.59 0.28 -7.10
C ASN A 335 -26.54 1.39 -7.19
N MET A 336 -25.78 1.42 -8.29
CA MET A 336 -24.77 2.46 -8.48
C MET A 336 -25.42 3.82 -8.77
N PRO A 337 -24.98 4.91 -8.14
CA PRO A 337 -25.49 6.24 -8.45
C PRO A 337 -25.28 6.58 -9.93
N GLU A 338 -26.32 7.11 -10.59
CA GLU A 338 -26.35 7.37 -12.04
C GLU A 338 -25.10 8.09 -12.57
N ALA A 339 -24.65 9.12 -11.85
CA ALA A 339 -23.46 9.90 -12.22
C ALA A 339 -22.12 9.12 -12.20
N LEU A 340 -22.10 7.87 -11.70
CA LEU A 340 -20.91 7.01 -11.67
C LEU A 340 -21.03 5.79 -12.60
N VAL A 341 -22.23 5.52 -13.13
CA VAL A 341 -22.47 4.40 -14.04
C VAL A 341 -21.55 4.52 -15.25
N GLY A 342 -20.90 3.41 -15.63
CA GLY A 342 -19.94 3.37 -16.74
C GLY A 342 -18.55 3.95 -16.44
N THR A 343 -18.37 4.67 -15.33
CA THR A 343 -17.06 5.26 -14.95
C THR A 343 -16.42 4.56 -13.76
N VAL A 344 -17.22 4.03 -12.85
CA VAL A 344 -16.76 3.22 -11.72
C VAL A 344 -17.17 1.77 -11.93
N ASN A 345 -16.17 0.89 -12.04
CA ASN A 345 -16.37 -0.53 -12.35
C ASN A 345 -15.41 -1.45 -11.57
N ASN A 346 -14.49 -0.87 -10.81
CA ASN A 346 -13.55 -1.60 -9.97
C ASN A 346 -13.05 -0.70 -8.84
N ARG A 347 -12.23 -1.26 -7.95
CA ARG A 347 -11.70 -0.53 -6.78
C ARG A 347 -10.84 0.66 -7.18
N ALA A 348 -10.04 0.56 -8.25
CA ALA A 348 -9.15 1.63 -8.68
C ALA A 348 -9.95 2.85 -9.18
N THR A 349 -10.95 2.63 -10.02
CA THR A 349 -11.85 3.70 -10.49
C THR A 349 -12.70 4.28 -9.37
N ALA A 350 -13.12 3.45 -8.40
CA ALA A 350 -13.80 3.92 -7.18
C ALA A 350 -12.90 4.82 -6.30
N ILE A 351 -11.65 4.42 -6.06
CA ILE A 351 -10.66 5.22 -5.32
C ILE A 351 -10.36 6.53 -6.07
N GLN A 352 -10.29 6.52 -7.40
CA GLN A 352 -10.09 7.72 -8.21
C GLN A 352 -11.28 8.69 -8.11
N ALA A 353 -12.51 8.17 -8.15
CA ALA A 353 -13.71 8.97 -7.92
C ALA A 353 -13.71 9.61 -6.52
N LEU A 354 -13.34 8.83 -5.49
CA LEU A 354 -13.18 9.32 -4.13
C LEU A 354 -12.09 10.39 -4.04
N SER A 355 -10.91 10.17 -4.64
CA SER A 355 -9.81 11.15 -4.70
C SER A 355 -10.25 12.47 -5.31
N THR A 356 -11.02 12.41 -6.40
CA THR A 356 -11.57 13.59 -7.09
C THR A 356 -12.54 14.35 -6.19
N MET A 357 -13.44 13.63 -5.50
CA MET A 357 -14.38 14.23 -4.55
C MET A 357 -13.65 14.92 -3.40
N LEU A 358 -12.62 14.28 -2.84
CA LEU A 358 -11.82 14.85 -1.76
C LEU A 358 -11.11 16.12 -2.21
N LYS A 359 -10.40 16.09 -3.35
CA LYS A 359 -9.66 17.23 -3.91
C LYS A 359 -10.56 18.44 -4.16
N ARG A 360 -11.72 18.24 -4.78
CA ARG A 360 -12.68 19.31 -5.09
C ARG A 360 -13.26 20.00 -3.85
N ASN A 361 -13.21 19.36 -2.68
CA ASN A 361 -13.84 19.87 -1.47
C ASN A 361 -12.83 20.19 -0.35
N GLN A 362 -11.52 20.19 -0.62
CA GLN A 362 -10.48 20.41 0.40
C GLN A 362 -10.67 21.72 1.16
N ASP A 363 -11.01 22.82 0.49
CA ASP A 363 -11.22 24.12 1.13
C ASP A 363 -12.39 24.12 2.12
N LYS A 364 -13.51 23.48 1.74
CA LYS A 364 -14.68 23.36 2.62
C LYS A 364 -14.37 22.54 3.87
N VAL A 365 -13.62 21.45 3.70
CA VAL A 365 -13.20 20.61 4.82
C VAL A 365 -12.15 21.32 5.68
N ALA A 366 -11.25 22.09 5.08
CA ALA A 366 -10.26 22.89 5.80
C ALA A 366 -10.93 23.94 6.68
N LEU A 367 -11.98 24.61 6.18
CA LEU A 367 -12.82 25.51 6.97
C LEU A 367 -13.46 24.78 8.16
N CYS A 368 -14.10 23.63 7.93
CA CYS A 368 -14.66 22.83 9.02
C CYS A 368 -13.59 22.41 10.05
N TYR A 369 -12.38 22.09 9.58
CA TYR A 369 -11.27 21.69 10.45
C TYR A 369 -10.74 22.84 11.28
N GLY A 370 -10.65 24.05 10.70
CA GLY A 370 -10.29 25.27 11.43
C GLY A 370 -11.28 25.59 12.55
N PHE A 371 -12.58 25.50 12.24
CA PHE A 371 -13.64 25.67 13.22
C PHE A 371 -13.53 24.64 14.35
N TYR A 372 -13.36 23.36 14.00
CA TYR A 372 -13.19 22.27 14.97
C TYR A 372 -11.97 22.46 15.88
N CYS A 373 -10.82 22.86 15.32
CA CYS A 373 -9.61 23.06 16.11
C CYS A 373 -9.83 24.13 17.17
N ALA A 374 -10.39 25.29 16.78
CA ALA A 374 -10.71 26.39 17.68
C ALA A 374 -11.73 25.99 18.76
N LEU A 375 -12.77 25.24 18.36
CA LEU A 375 -13.74 24.64 19.30
C LEU A 375 -13.04 23.77 20.35
N SER A 376 -12.21 22.83 19.92
CA SER A 376 -11.54 21.90 20.81
C SER A 376 -10.47 22.59 21.67
N ASP A 377 -9.81 23.64 21.18
CA ASP A 377 -8.87 24.45 21.99
C ASP A 377 -9.62 25.19 23.11
N SER A 378 -10.82 25.69 22.82
CA SER A 378 -11.65 26.34 23.83
C SER A 378 -12.22 25.38 24.88
N SER A 379 -12.49 24.12 24.51
CA SER A 379 -13.01 23.10 25.44
C SER A 379 -11.93 22.50 26.34
N THR A 380 -10.70 22.32 25.83
CA THR A 380 -9.54 21.89 26.64
C THR A 380 -9.13 22.94 27.68
N THR A 381 -9.44 24.21 27.44
CA THR A 381 -9.25 25.30 28.41
C THR A 381 -10.25 25.21 29.60
N MET A 382 -11.32 24.41 29.50
CA MET A 382 -12.41 24.33 30.50
C MET A 382 -12.64 22.94 31.12
N GLY A 383 -11.83 21.91 30.82
CA GLY A 383 -12.07 20.55 31.32
C GLY A 383 -10.82 19.70 31.49
N THR A 384 -10.80 18.93 32.59
CA THR A 384 -9.76 17.99 33.01
C THR A 384 -9.26 17.06 31.90
N ALA A 385 -7.93 16.87 31.88
CA ALA A 385 -7.20 15.96 30.99
C ALA A 385 -7.82 14.56 30.93
N GLY A 386 -7.96 14.00 29.72
CA GLY A 386 -8.25 12.57 29.57
C GLY A 386 -8.53 12.04 28.16
N ALA A 387 -9.18 12.81 27.27
CA ALA A 387 -9.45 12.33 25.92
C ALA A 387 -8.43 12.90 24.91
N GLN A 388 -7.58 12.06 24.33
CA GLN A 388 -6.79 12.46 23.16
C GLN A 388 -7.75 12.86 22.04
N ASP A 389 -7.66 14.12 21.59
CA ASP A 389 -8.39 14.59 20.41
C ASP A 389 -7.82 13.93 19.15
N THR A 390 -8.40 12.79 18.80
CA THR A 390 -7.97 11.96 17.66
C THR A 390 -8.11 12.65 16.30
N LEU A 391 -8.97 13.68 16.19
CA LEU A 391 -9.18 14.43 14.94
C LEU A 391 -8.12 15.53 14.76
N LYS A 392 -7.72 16.22 15.83
CA LYS A 392 -6.58 17.16 15.79
C LYS A 392 -5.29 16.49 15.38
N THR A 393 -5.05 15.27 15.88
CA THR A 393 -3.85 14.49 15.55
C THR A 393 -3.96 13.72 14.23
N SER A 394 -5.10 13.78 13.53
CA SER A 394 -5.26 13.11 12.24
C SER A 394 -4.36 13.73 11.18
N PHE A 395 -3.42 12.95 10.65
CA PHE A 395 -2.48 13.39 9.62
C PHE A 395 -3.18 13.92 8.36
N SER A 396 -4.30 13.30 7.94
CA SER A 396 -5.07 13.73 6.77
C SER A 396 -5.71 15.11 6.96
N LEU A 397 -6.10 15.46 8.19
CA LEU A 397 -6.66 16.77 8.52
C LEU A 397 -5.56 17.80 8.76
N ALA A 398 -4.49 17.44 9.45
CA ALA A 398 -3.35 18.32 9.72
C ALA A 398 -2.72 18.88 8.44
N LYS A 399 -2.71 18.11 7.33
CA LYS A 399 -2.28 18.61 6.02
C LYS A 399 -3.08 19.81 5.53
N LEU A 400 -4.39 19.85 5.76
CA LEU A 400 -5.27 20.95 5.33
C LEU A 400 -4.88 22.28 5.94
N LYS A 401 -4.34 22.27 7.18
CA LYS A 401 -3.79 23.48 7.82
C LYS A 401 -2.68 24.11 6.96
N THR A 402 -1.85 23.29 6.32
CA THR A 402 -0.74 23.78 5.50
C THR A 402 -1.13 24.00 4.03
N GLN A 403 -1.97 23.12 3.48
CA GLN A 403 -2.29 23.11 2.04
C GLN A 403 -3.45 24.05 1.68
N ASN A 404 -4.36 24.30 2.62
CA ASN A 404 -5.57 25.11 2.45
C ASN A 404 -5.66 26.13 3.60
N PHE A 405 -4.52 26.75 3.94
CA PHE A 405 -4.37 27.63 5.10
C PHE A 405 -5.41 28.77 5.15
N PRO A 406 -5.74 29.47 4.04
CA PRO A 406 -6.75 30.54 4.08
C PRO A 406 -8.11 30.04 4.56
N SER A 407 -8.62 28.94 4.01
CA SER A 407 -9.90 28.35 4.41
C SER A 407 -9.88 27.83 5.84
N TYR A 408 -8.76 27.22 6.27
CA TYR A 408 -8.55 26.84 7.66
C TYR A 408 -8.65 28.04 8.61
N MET A 409 -8.01 29.17 8.28
CA MET A 409 -8.08 30.39 9.10
C MET A 409 -9.48 30.99 9.13
N THR A 410 -10.20 31.00 8.00
CA THR A 410 -11.61 31.41 7.96
C THR A 410 -12.45 30.55 8.90
N GLY A 411 -12.24 29.24 8.91
CA GLY A 411 -12.91 28.34 9.85
C GLY A 411 -12.65 28.67 11.32
N ASN A 412 -11.40 28.99 11.64
CA ASN A 412 -11.01 29.40 13.00
C ASN A 412 -11.72 30.69 13.41
N GLN A 413 -11.80 31.68 12.51
CA GLN A 413 -12.51 32.95 12.74
C GLN A 413 -14.03 32.74 12.92
N LEU A 414 -14.65 31.88 12.09
CA LEU A 414 -16.07 31.54 12.20
C LEU A 414 -16.44 30.95 13.56
N PHE A 415 -15.51 30.28 14.25
CA PHE A 415 -15.76 29.83 15.61
C PHE A 415 -15.86 30.98 16.62
N GLY A 416 -15.10 32.06 16.42
CA GLY A 416 -15.24 33.29 17.21
C GLY A 416 -16.62 33.92 17.05
N ASP A 417 -17.12 34.00 15.82
CA ASP A 417 -18.47 34.50 15.53
C ASP A 417 -19.54 33.61 16.17
N TYR A 418 -19.37 32.29 16.09
CA TYR A 418 -20.25 31.32 16.77
C TYR A 418 -20.24 31.51 18.30
N GLN A 419 -19.08 31.71 18.93
CA GLN A 419 -19.01 31.96 20.36
C GLN A 419 -19.73 33.26 20.74
N ALA A 420 -19.52 34.33 19.97
CA ALA A 420 -20.17 35.62 20.19
C ALA A 420 -21.70 35.48 20.09
N ALA A 421 -22.20 34.80 19.05
CA ALA A 421 -23.61 34.54 18.86
C ALA A 421 -24.20 33.69 20.00
N ARG A 422 -23.50 32.63 20.42
CA ARG A 422 -23.92 31.77 21.54
C ARG A 422 -23.96 32.52 22.88
N ASN A 423 -22.98 33.39 23.14
CA ASN A 423 -22.98 34.22 24.35
C ASN A 423 -24.13 35.22 24.35
N ALA A 424 -24.47 35.80 23.19
CA ALA A 424 -25.63 36.67 23.03
C ALA A 424 -26.96 35.92 23.23
N MET A 425 -27.08 34.67 22.77
CA MET A 425 -28.25 33.82 23.07
C MET A 425 -28.37 33.54 24.57
N ARG A 426 -27.28 33.14 25.23
CA ARG A 426 -27.25 32.93 26.69
C ARG A 426 -27.65 34.17 27.48
N ALA A 427 -27.17 35.35 27.06
CA ALA A 427 -27.53 36.63 27.69
C ALA A 427 -29.03 36.96 27.53
N ARG A 428 -29.70 36.42 26.51
CA ARG A 428 -31.14 36.55 26.28
C ARG A 428 -31.99 35.47 26.96
N GLY A 429 -31.35 34.43 27.53
CA GLY A 429 -32.04 33.31 28.18
C GLY A 429 -32.50 32.21 27.24
N ASP A 430 -32.01 32.19 26.00
CA ASP A 430 -32.32 31.19 24.96
C ASP A 430 -31.43 29.93 25.03
#